data_AF-A0A5N5SKM2-F1
#
_entry.id   AF-A0A5N5SKM2-F1
#
_cell.length_a   1.000
_cell.length_b   1.000
_cell.length_c   1.000
_cell.angle_alpha   90.00
_cell.angle_beta   90.00
_cell.angle_gamma   90.00
#
_symmetry.space_group_name_H-M   'P 1'
#
loop_
_entity.id
_entity.type
_entity.pdbx_description
1 polymer ?
#
loop_
_entity_poly.entity_id
_entity_poly.type
_entity_poly.pdbx_seq_one_letter_code
_entity_poly.pdbx_strand_id
1 'polypeptide(L)'
;MLSERRGHRTHQLDEILASISSISTISLSFVIENHGILKVGIYYSDRTIPYLKKILSGEIRLKSRYCSEIFVYEDDGDNDNRYVLVVYEENNDRLYVLPMTQSQNGHRIGCIFERARIFKKIISPNFNNRVVDICCEFLRH
;
A
#
# COMPACT_ATOMS: atom_id res chain seq x y z
N MET A 1 -10.89 12.74 17.43
CA MET A 1 -11.02 13.01 15.99
C MET A 1 -10.17 12.11 15.07
N LEU A 2 -8.83 12.17 15.05
CA LEU A 2 -8.01 11.27 14.19
C LEU A 2 -8.05 9.79 14.62
N SER A 3 -8.11 9.53 15.93
CA SER A 3 -8.22 8.18 16.50
C SER A 3 -9.55 7.50 16.14
N GLU A 4 -10.67 8.23 16.22
CA GLU A 4 -12.01 7.72 15.87
C GLU A 4 -12.12 7.37 14.39
N ARG A 5 -11.51 8.19 13.50
CA ARG A 5 -11.43 7.89 12.06
C ARG A 5 -10.58 6.66 11.74
N ARG A 6 -9.63 6.28 12.60
CA ARG A 6 -8.80 5.07 12.42
C ARG A 6 -9.52 3.82 12.91
N GLY A 7 -10.14 3.89 14.10
CA GLY A 7 -10.97 2.80 14.64
C GLY A 7 -12.15 2.44 13.74
N HIS A 8 -12.80 3.45 13.14
CA HIS A 8 -13.90 3.23 12.20
C HIS A 8 -13.44 2.51 10.91
N ARG A 9 -12.26 2.85 10.39
CA ARG A 9 -11.67 2.21 9.20
C ARG A 9 -11.31 0.75 9.44
N THR A 10 -10.79 0.42 10.63
CA THR A 10 -10.50 -0.98 11.00
C THR A 10 -11.76 -1.80 11.23
N HIS A 11 -12.81 -1.22 11.81
CA HIS A 11 -14.09 -1.91 12.00
C HIS A 11 -14.80 -2.19 10.67
N GLN A 12 -14.79 -1.21 9.75
CA GLN A 12 -15.26 -1.43 8.37
C GLN A 12 -14.44 -2.51 7.66
N LEU A 13 -13.12 -2.57 7.89
CA LEU A 13 -12.30 -3.65 7.35
C LEU A 13 -12.76 -5.01 7.87
N ASP A 14 -13.01 -5.16 9.18
CA ASP A 14 -13.45 -6.43 9.77
C ASP A 14 -14.84 -6.87 9.26
N GLU A 15 -15.79 -5.95 9.19
CA GLU A 15 -17.12 -6.22 8.61
C GLU A 15 -17.03 -6.62 7.13
N ILE A 16 -16.18 -5.94 6.36
CA ILE A 16 -16.04 -6.25 4.95
C ILE A 16 -15.33 -7.59 4.78
N LEU A 17 -14.22 -7.85 5.50
CA LEU A 17 -13.50 -9.12 5.48
C LEU A 17 -14.41 -10.31 5.85
N ALA A 18 -15.35 -10.13 6.77
CA ALA A 18 -16.34 -11.16 7.10
C ALA A 18 -17.36 -11.44 5.97
N SER A 19 -17.49 -10.53 4.99
CA SER A 19 -18.48 -10.59 3.90
C SER A 19 -17.92 -11.01 2.53
N ILE A 20 -16.61 -11.13 2.37
CA ILE A 20 -15.96 -11.46 1.09
C ILE A 20 -15.56 -12.94 1.01
N SER A 21 -15.72 -13.53 -0.17
CA SER A 21 -15.19 -14.86 -0.46
C SER A 21 -13.67 -14.81 -0.62
N SER A 22 -13.00 -15.95 -0.44
CA SER A 22 -11.53 -16.09 -0.43
C SER A 22 -10.78 -15.65 -1.71
N ILE A 23 -11.47 -15.09 -2.71
CA ILE A 23 -10.94 -14.77 -4.04
C ILE A 23 -11.14 -13.28 -4.40
N SER A 24 -11.53 -12.42 -3.46
CA SER A 24 -11.75 -11.00 -3.77
C SER A 24 -10.46 -10.19 -3.91
N THR A 25 -10.48 -9.17 -4.78
CA THR A 25 -9.37 -8.22 -4.90
C THR A 25 -9.66 -6.99 -4.04
N ILE A 26 -8.66 -6.59 -3.26
CA ILE A 26 -8.68 -5.38 -2.42
C ILE A 26 -7.84 -4.32 -3.12
N SER A 27 -8.21 -3.05 -3.03
CA SER A 27 -7.38 -1.93 -3.48
C SER A 27 -6.97 -1.07 -2.28
N LEU A 28 -5.66 -0.98 -2.02
CA LEU A 28 -5.10 -0.02 -1.08
C LEU A 28 -4.79 1.28 -1.83
N SER A 29 -5.46 2.35 -1.42
CA SER A 29 -5.43 3.65 -2.06
C SER A 29 -4.66 4.65 -1.20
N PHE A 30 -3.73 5.37 -1.82
CA PHE A 30 -2.97 6.47 -1.22
C PHE A 30 -3.43 7.78 -1.85
N VAL A 31 -4.00 8.67 -1.06
CA VAL A 31 -4.39 10.02 -1.51
C VAL A 31 -3.16 10.90 -1.43
N ILE A 32 -2.67 11.35 -2.57
CA ILE A 32 -1.47 12.17 -2.70
C ILE A 32 -1.89 13.61 -3.05
N GLU A 33 -1.47 14.55 -2.20
CA GLU A 33 -1.68 15.99 -2.37
C GLU A 33 -1.27 16.45 -3.79
N ASN A 34 -2.11 17.23 -4.47
CA ASN A 34 -1.84 17.78 -5.81
C ASN A 34 -1.48 16.74 -6.91
N HIS A 35 -1.74 15.44 -6.69
CA HIS A 35 -1.47 14.38 -7.67
C HIS A 35 -2.65 13.44 -7.90
N GLY A 36 -3.48 13.21 -6.88
CA GLY A 36 -4.63 12.31 -6.97
C GLY A 36 -4.41 11.00 -6.19
N ILE A 37 -5.11 9.94 -6.60
CA ILE A 37 -5.14 8.67 -5.88
C ILE A 37 -4.22 7.67 -6.57
N LEU A 38 -3.26 7.12 -5.83
CA LEU A 38 -2.48 5.95 -6.23
C LEU A 38 -3.17 4.69 -5.70
N LYS A 39 -3.59 3.78 -6.58
CA LYS A 39 -4.23 2.51 -6.20
C LYS A 39 -3.26 1.33 -6.34
N VAL A 40 -3.21 0.49 -5.33
CA VAL A 40 -2.43 -0.76 -5.32
C VAL A 40 -3.38 -1.93 -5.13
N GLY A 41 -3.35 -2.88 -6.06
CA GLY A 41 -4.20 -4.06 -5.99
C GLY A 41 -3.59 -5.10 -5.05
N ILE A 42 -4.45 -5.77 -4.30
CA ILE A 42 -4.09 -6.72 -3.26
C ILE A 42 -4.95 -7.96 -3.49
N TYR A 43 -4.29 -9.10 -3.69
CA TYR A 43 -4.99 -10.38 -3.64
C TYR A 43 -5.31 -10.69 -2.18
N TYR A 44 -6.58 -10.98 -1.91
CA TYR A 44 -7.00 -11.41 -0.59
C TYR A 44 -6.22 -12.65 -0.16
N SER A 45 -5.58 -12.59 1.01
CA SER A 45 -5.04 -13.75 1.72
C SER A 45 -5.01 -13.48 3.22
N ASP A 46 -5.17 -14.53 4.02
CA ASP A 46 -5.10 -14.42 5.49
C ASP A 46 -3.76 -13.84 5.98
N ARG A 47 -2.71 -13.98 5.16
CA ARG A 47 -1.36 -13.47 5.44
C ARG A 47 -1.23 -11.97 5.20
N THR A 48 -2.08 -11.39 4.37
CA THR A 48 -1.99 -9.97 3.97
C THR A 48 -2.80 -9.07 4.92
N ILE A 49 -3.90 -9.58 5.47
CA ILE A 49 -4.84 -8.84 6.34
C ILE A 49 -4.16 -8.16 7.53
N PRO A 50 -3.26 -8.83 8.29
CA PRO A 50 -2.62 -8.20 9.45
C PRO A 50 -1.87 -6.92 9.06
N TYR A 51 -1.14 -6.94 7.94
CA TYR A 51 -0.36 -5.78 7.47
C TYR A 51 -1.26 -4.65 6.98
N LEU A 52 -2.36 -4.98 6.31
CA LEU A 52 -3.36 -4.01 5.91
C LEU A 52 -3.99 -3.32 7.13
N LYS A 53 -4.34 -4.09 8.17
CA LYS A 53 -4.83 -3.55 9.46
C LYS A 53 -3.80 -2.64 10.10
N LYS A 54 -2.53 -3.07 10.16
CA LYS A 54 -1.43 -2.27 10.72
C LYS A 54 -1.23 -0.95 9.97
N ILE A 55 -1.37 -0.92 8.65
CA ILE A 55 -1.30 0.32 7.85
C ILE A 55 -2.50 1.24 8.17
N LEU A 56 -3.72 0.69 8.14
CA LEU A 56 -4.94 1.47 8.31
C LEU A 56 -5.13 1.99 9.76
N SER A 57 -4.69 1.23 10.76
CA SER A 57 -4.64 1.66 12.16
C SER A 57 -3.52 2.68 12.41
N GLY A 58 -2.54 2.74 11.52
CA GLY A 58 -1.32 3.53 11.66
C GLY A 58 -0.34 2.96 12.69
N GLU A 59 -0.40 1.65 12.96
CA GLU A 59 0.64 0.89 13.66
C GLU A 59 1.92 0.82 12.81
N ILE A 60 1.76 0.53 11.51
CA ILE A 60 2.77 0.88 10.50
C ILE A 60 2.69 2.39 10.33
N ARG A 61 3.57 3.06 11.08
CA ARG A 61 3.65 4.51 11.11
C ARG A 61 4.45 4.95 9.91
N LEU A 62 3.77 5.13 8.78
CA LEU A 62 4.30 5.89 7.64
C LEU A 62 4.46 7.36 8.09
N LYS A 63 5.48 7.62 8.93
CA LYS A 63 5.64 8.84 9.76
C LYS A 63 5.91 10.09 8.93
N SER A 64 6.36 9.91 7.70
CA SER A 64 6.62 11.02 6.80
C SER A 64 5.35 11.55 6.16
N ARG A 65 5.41 12.81 5.74
CA ARG A 65 4.42 13.38 4.84
C ARG A 65 4.75 13.07 3.38
N TYR A 66 6.01 13.01 2.95
CA TYR A 66 6.36 12.97 1.53
C TYR A 66 6.40 11.55 0.94
N CYS A 67 6.03 11.42 -0.33
CA CYS A 67 6.02 10.13 -1.02
C CYS A 67 7.41 9.49 -1.09
N SER A 68 8.48 10.27 -1.25
CA SER A 68 9.87 9.79 -1.31
C SER A 68 10.39 9.20 0.00
N GLU A 69 9.77 9.52 1.13
CA GLU A 69 10.14 8.99 2.44
C GLU A 69 9.30 7.76 2.81
N ILE A 70 8.11 7.62 2.22
CA ILE A 70 7.20 6.49 2.42
C ILE A 70 7.54 5.34 1.48
N PHE A 71 7.75 5.64 0.20
CA PHE A 71 7.95 4.62 -0.83
C PHE A 71 9.43 4.46 -1.16
N VAL A 72 9.92 3.22 -1.08
CA VAL A 72 11.20 2.80 -1.62
C VAL A 72 10.93 2.04 -2.90
N TYR A 73 11.46 2.51 -4.02
CA TYR A 73 11.29 1.86 -5.32
C TYR A 73 12.65 1.34 -5.79
N GLU A 74 12.73 0.03 -6.03
CA GLU A 74 13.91 -0.62 -6.59
C GLU A 74 13.63 -1.03 -8.02
N ASP A 75 14.38 -0.46 -8.96
CA ASP A 75 14.32 -0.80 -10.37
C ASP A 75 15.40 -1.84 -10.67
N ASP A 76 15.02 -3.01 -11.15
CA ASP A 76 15.95 -4.04 -11.60
C ASP A 76 16.26 -3.94 -13.11
N GLY A 77 15.67 -2.95 -13.80
CA GLY A 77 15.83 -2.77 -15.24
C GLY A 77 15.18 -3.88 -16.06
N ASP A 78 14.46 -4.80 -15.42
CA ASP A 78 13.77 -5.89 -16.08
C ASP A 78 12.42 -5.40 -16.62
N ASN A 79 12.06 -5.87 -17.81
CA ASN A 79 10.87 -5.39 -18.52
C ASN A 79 9.58 -6.02 -17.99
N ASP A 80 9.69 -6.84 -16.94
CA ASP A 80 8.56 -7.48 -16.28
C ASP A 80 7.84 -6.45 -15.40
N ASN A 81 6.72 -5.94 -15.91
CA ASN A 81 5.94 -4.86 -15.29
C ASN A 81 5.28 -5.25 -13.94
N ARG A 82 5.70 -6.35 -13.31
CA ARG A 82 5.06 -6.92 -12.12
C ARG A 82 5.83 -6.54 -10.87
N TYR A 83 5.50 -5.37 -10.34
CA TYR A 83 5.97 -4.94 -9.03
C TYR A 83 4.98 -5.36 -7.95
N VAL A 84 5.50 -5.57 -6.76
CA VAL A 84 4.72 -5.86 -5.56
C VAL A 84 5.02 -4.82 -4.48
N LEU A 85 3.98 -4.46 -3.73
CA LEU A 85 4.12 -3.66 -2.52
C LEU A 85 4.47 -4.59 -1.36
N VAL A 86 5.51 -4.25 -0.61
CA VAL A 86 6.10 -5.09 0.45
C VAL A 86 6.32 -4.26 1.71
N VAL A 87 6.07 -4.86 2.86
CA VAL A 87 6.46 -4.31 4.17
C VAL A 87 7.44 -5.26 4.86
N TYR A 88 8.46 -4.66 5.49
CA TYR A 88 9.36 -5.35 6.41
C TYR A 88 9.00 -4.91 7.82
N GLU A 89 8.70 -5.84 8.73
CA GLU A 89 8.31 -5.48 10.10
C GLU A 89 9.41 -4.75 10.87
N GLU A 90 10.67 -5.05 10.56
CA GLU A 90 11.85 -4.38 11.13
C GLU A 90 11.92 -2.90 10.72
N ASN A 91 11.34 -2.54 9.57
CA ASN A 91 11.29 -1.19 9.00
C ASN A 91 9.84 -0.78 8.73
N ASN A 92 9.05 -0.66 9.81
CA ASN A 92 7.60 -0.42 9.78
C ASN A 92 7.18 1.02 9.45
N ASP A 93 8.06 1.81 8.86
CA ASP A 93 7.82 3.20 8.44
C ASP A 93 7.86 3.41 6.92
N ARG A 94 8.17 2.34 6.15
CA ARG A 94 8.31 2.38 4.70
C ARG A 94 7.53 1.28 4.00
N LEU A 95 7.20 1.56 2.74
CA LEU A 95 6.61 0.63 1.79
C LEU A 95 7.60 0.41 0.65
N TYR A 96 7.93 -0.84 0.38
CA TYR A 96 8.87 -1.21 -0.66
C TYR A 96 8.11 -1.63 -1.91
N VAL A 97 8.53 -1.10 -3.04
CA VAL A 97 8.00 -1.41 -4.35
C VAL A 97 9.10 -2.14 -5.09
N LEU A 98 8.98 -3.46 -5.11
CA LEU A 98 10.02 -4.37 -5.57
C LEU A 98 9.51 -5.19 -6.75
N PRO A 99 10.40 -5.61 -7.66
CA PRO A 99 10.08 -6.65 -8.62
C PRO A 99 9.58 -7.90 -7.89
N MET A 100 8.58 -8.58 -8.46
CA MET A 100 7.95 -9.74 -7.82
C MET A 100 8.95 -10.85 -7.43
N THR A 101 10.04 -10.98 -8.18
CA THR A 101 11.13 -11.95 -7.99
C THR A 101 12.01 -11.67 -6.77
N GLN A 102 12.08 -10.42 -6.28
CA GLN A 102 13.04 -9.98 -5.26
C GLN A 102 12.48 -9.89 -3.84
N SER A 103 11.17 -10.07 -3.64
CA SER A 103 10.51 -9.84 -2.35
C SER A 103 10.63 -11.02 -1.35
N GLN A 104 11.77 -11.74 -1.30
CA GLN A 104 11.86 -13.04 -0.62
C GLN A 104 11.71 -12.98 0.90
N ASN A 105 11.99 -11.81 1.52
CA ASN A 105 12.03 -11.66 2.98
C ASN A 105 10.99 -10.67 3.54
N GLY A 106 10.14 -10.10 2.69
CA GLY A 106 9.15 -9.12 3.11
C GLY A 106 7.72 -9.63 2.92
N HIS A 107 6.78 -9.01 3.64
CA HIS A 107 5.37 -9.34 3.53
C HIS A 107 4.77 -8.66 2.31
N ARG A 108 4.44 -9.48 1.30
CA ARG A 108 3.73 -9.03 0.11
C ARG A 108 2.33 -8.57 0.48
N ILE A 109 2.09 -7.28 0.27
CA ILE A 109 0.78 -6.67 0.45
C ILE A 109 -0.03 -6.80 -0.84
N GLY A 110 0.56 -6.61 -2.01
CA GLY A 110 -0.20 -6.70 -3.25
C GLY A 110 0.59 -6.45 -4.52
N CYS A 111 -0.06 -6.71 -5.66
CA CYS A 111 0.48 -6.42 -6.98
C CYS A 111 0.18 -4.97 -7.36
N ILE A 112 1.19 -4.31 -7.90
CA ILE A 112 1.07 -2.97 -8.42
C ILE A 112 0.66 -3.08 -9.88
N PHE A 113 -0.59 -2.73 -10.16
CA PHE A 113 -1.13 -2.66 -11.51
C PHE A 113 -0.81 -1.33 -12.20
N GLU A 114 -0.28 -0.37 -11.44
CA GLU A 114 0.16 0.93 -11.96
C GLU A 114 1.54 0.84 -12.63
N ARG A 115 1.76 1.68 -13.65
CA ARG A 115 3.04 1.69 -14.36
C ARG A 115 4.16 2.06 -13.40
N ALA A 116 5.25 1.30 -13.39
CA ALA A 116 6.49 1.59 -12.65
C ALA A 116 6.94 3.07 -12.76
N ARG A 117 6.62 3.73 -13.88
CA ARG A 117 6.83 5.16 -14.12
C ARG A 117 6.19 6.07 -13.06
N ILE A 118 5.03 5.73 -12.51
CA ILE A 118 4.37 6.52 -11.47
C ILE A 118 5.19 6.48 -10.19
N PHE A 119 5.70 5.31 -9.79
CA PHE A 119 6.56 5.18 -8.62
C PHE A 119 7.86 5.95 -8.79
N LYS A 120 8.54 5.80 -9.95
CA LYS A 120 9.70 6.62 -10.30
C LYS A 120 9.44 8.12 -10.18
N LYS A 121 8.25 8.58 -10.59
CA LYS A 121 7.84 9.99 -10.47
C LYS A 121 7.66 10.42 -9.01
N ILE A 122 6.88 9.67 -8.22
CA ILE A 122 6.52 10.08 -6.85
C ILE A 122 7.69 9.97 -5.85
N ILE A 123 8.69 9.14 -6.14
CA ILE A 123 9.92 9.05 -5.34
C ILE A 123 11.03 10.00 -5.82
N SER A 124 10.81 10.73 -6.93
CA SER A 124 11.82 11.64 -7.46
C SER A 124 12.06 12.83 -6.51
N PRO A 125 13.29 13.37 -6.45
CA PRO A 125 13.60 14.54 -5.60
C PRO A 125 12.77 15.79 -5.92
N ASN A 126 12.20 15.86 -7.12
CA ASN A 126 11.37 16.98 -7.57
C ASN A 126 9.89 16.80 -7.19
N PHE A 127 9.51 15.66 -6.61
CA PHE A 127 8.15 15.35 -6.22
C PHE A 127 7.96 15.55 -4.71
N ASN A 128 7.49 16.75 -4.35
CA ASN A 128 7.33 17.17 -2.95
C ASN A 128 5.89 17.04 -2.44
N ASN A 129 5.11 16.12 -3.01
CA ASN A 129 3.72 15.92 -2.60
C ASN A 129 3.59 14.89 -1.49
N ARG A 130 2.57 15.08 -0.68
CA ARG A 130 2.36 14.34 0.56
C ARG A 130 1.26 13.30 0.47
N VAL A 131 1.43 12.18 1.16
CA VAL A 131 0.32 11.26 1.42
C VAL A 131 -0.55 11.87 2.52
N VAL A 132 -1.78 12.24 2.17
CA VAL A 132 -2.72 12.91 3.09
C VAL A 132 -3.77 11.96 3.65
N ASP A 133 -4.04 10.86 2.96
CA ASP A 133 -4.91 9.81 3.46
C ASP A 133 -4.58 8.44 2.85
N ILE A 134 -4.98 7.39 3.57
CA ILE A 134 -4.84 6.00 3.16
C ILE A 134 -6.19 5.32 3.40
N CYS A 135 -6.75 4.73 2.34
CA CYS A 135 -8.02 4.03 2.41
C CYS A 135 -7.95 2.70 1.68
N CYS A 136 -8.90 1.83 1.98
CA CYS A 136 -9.01 0.50 1.42
C CYS A 136 -10.38 0.37 0.75
N GLU A 137 -10.38 0.04 -0.53
CA GLU A 137 -11.58 -0.21 -1.32
C GLU A 137 -11.68 -1.69 -1.64
N PHE A 138 -12.84 -2.28 -1.44
CA PHE A 138 -13.08 -3.68 -1.78
C PHE A 138 -13.84 -3.75 -3.10
N LEU A 139 -13.24 -4.41 -4.09
CA LEU A 139 -13.91 -4.65 -5.35
C LEU A 139 -14.87 -5.81 -5.15
N ARG A 140 -16.16 -5.49 -4.97
CA ARG A 140 -17.24 -6.48 -5.06
C ARG A 140 -17.48 -6.76 -6.54
N HIS A 141 -17.31 -8.01 -6.95
CA HIS A 141 -17.78 -8.49 -8.24
C HIS A 141 -19.28 -8.76 -8.19
#